data_AF-A0A3C1DEJ1-F1
#
_entry.id   AF-A0A3C1DEJ1-F1
#
_cell.length_a   1.000
_cell.length_b   1.000
_cell.length_c   1.000
_cell.angle_alpha   90.00
_cell.angle_beta   90.00
_cell.angle_gamma   90.00
#
_symmetry.space_group_name_H-M   'P 1'
#
loop_
_entity.id
_entity.type
_entity.pdbx_description
1 polymer ?
#
loop_
_entity_poly.entity_id
_entity_poly.type
_entity_poly.pdbx_seq_one_letter_code
_entity_poly.pdbx_strand_id
1 'polypeptide(L)'
;MAAVVIAAAVGIGVIAPDAGTGQPSSAPSSVASAPAAAQSGQQVSANAYEFRSSSLMNSHYDKHGKEMGYASAQEYVAGANAVVANPAALHKKQAEDGDDVYYLQATDELVIVSTDGYLRTYFNPGGVDYFNRQ
;
A
#
# COMPACT_ATOMS: atom_id res chain seq x y z
N MET A 1 5.29 13.35 39.40
CA MET A 1 5.83 14.70 39.12
C MET A 1 6.44 14.64 37.73
N ALA A 2 6.13 15.47 36.72
CA ALA A 2 5.12 16.52 36.50
C ALA A 2 4.61 16.34 35.04
N ALA A 3 3.41 16.68 34.57
CA ALA A 3 2.50 17.82 34.79
C ALA A 3 2.86 19.11 34.01
N VAL A 4 2.59 19.10 32.70
CA VAL A 4 2.31 20.24 31.76
C VAL A 4 1.47 19.64 30.61
N VAL A 5 0.30 20.11 30.16
CA VAL A 5 -0.61 21.24 30.48
C VAL A 5 -0.31 22.62 29.86
N ILE A 6 -0.57 22.75 28.54
CA ILE A 6 -0.83 24.01 27.79
C ILE A 6 -1.90 23.62 26.72
N ALA A 7 -3.19 23.96 26.84
CA ALA A 7 -3.85 25.23 26.50
C ALA A 7 -3.69 25.64 25.01
N ALA A 8 -4.63 26.25 24.28
CA ALA A 8 -6.10 26.39 24.27
C ALA A 8 -6.42 27.55 23.29
N ALA A 9 -7.67 27.62 22.80
CA ALA A 9 -8.34 28.80 22.23
C ALA A 9 -7.94 29.35 20.82
N VAL A 10 -8.84 29.08 19.87
CA VAL A 10 -9.66 30.06 19.10
C VAL A 10 -9.04 31.42 18.71
N GLY A 11 -9.05 31.71 17.41
CA GLY A 11 -9.01 33.06 16.86
C GLY A 11 -9.95 33.19 15.64
N ILE A 12 -11.13 33.79 15.83
CA ILE A 12 -12.05 34.14 14.73
C ILE A 12 -11.70 35.56 14.28
N GLY A 13 -11.46 35.75 12.97
CA GLY A 13 -11.20 37.06 12.36
C GLY A 13 -12.00 37.24 11.08
N VAL A 14 -13.16 37.90 11.18
CA VAL A 14 -13.94 38.39 10.03
C VAL A 14 -13.70 39.89 9.87
N ILE A 15 -13.51 40.37 8.63
CA ILE A 15 -14.37 41.36 7.92
C ILE A 15 -13.75 41.73 6.55
N ALA A 16 -14.62 41.94 5.55
CA ALA A 16 -14.30 42.62 4.27
C ALA A 16 -14.52 44.15 4.42
N PRO A 17 -14.13 44.99 3.44
CA PRO A 17 -14.85 45.18 2.15
C PRO A 17 -13.87 45.14 0.94
N ASP A 18 -14.22 45.32 -0.34
CA ASP A 18 -15.26 46.13 -0.98
C ASP A 18 -15.64 45.58 -2.39
N ALA A 19 -16.66 46.18 -3.03
CA ALA A 19 -17.33 45.71 -4.24
C ALA A 19 -16.49 45.66 -5.53
N GLY A 20 -16.85 44.71 -6.41
CA GLY A 20 -16.28 44.55 -7.74
C GLY A 20 -17.17 43.69 -8.65
N THR A 21 -18.25 44.27 -9.17
CA THR A 21 -19.25 43.60 -10.01
C THR A 21 -18.67 43.17 -11.37
N GLY A 22 -18.76 41.88 -11.75
CA GLY A 22 -18.25 41.46 -13.06
C GLY A 22 -18.45 40.00 -13.49
N GLN A 23 -19.60 39.74 -14.14
CA GLN A 23 -19.76 38.80 -15.29
C GLN A 23 -19.63 37.26 -15.09
N PRO A 24 -20.65 36.46 -15.45
CA PRO A 24 -20.58 35.00 -15.47
C PRO A 24 -20.08 34.40 -16.80
N SER A 25 -19.28 33.33 -16.66
CA SER A 25 -19.17 32.11 -17.49
C SER A 25 -19.31 32.14 -19.02
N SER A 26 -18.22 31.79 -19.73
CA SER A 26 -18.11 30.54 -20.49
C SER A 26 -16.67 30.25 -20.94
N ALA A 27 -16.31 28.97 -21.10
CA ALA A 27 -14.94 28.48 -21.15
C ALA A 27 -14.29 28.46 -22.55
N PRO A 28 -12.95 28.47 -22.63
CA PRO A 28 -12.19 27.81 -23.70
C PRO A 28 -11.80 26.38 -23.28
N SER A 29 -12.11 25.40 -24.13
CA SER A 29 -11.73 24.00 -23.95
C SER A 29 -10.22 23.80 -24.15
N SER A 30 -9.46 23.64 -23.06
CA SER A 30 -8.07 23.20 -23.11
C SER A 30 -7.99 21.67 -23.11
N VAL A 31 -7.79 21.08 -24.29
CA VAL A 31 -7.41 19.67 -24.42
C VAL A 31 -5.97 19.48 -23.95
N ALA A 32 -5.77 18.80 -22.81
CA ALA A 32 -4.45 18.49 -22.28
C ALA A 32 -4.38 17.07 -21.70
N SER A 33 -3.56 16.24 -22.36
CA SER A 33 -2.76 15.16 -21.80
C SER A 33 -3.44 14.04 -21.00
N ALA A 34 -3.62 12.89 -21.65
CA ALA A 34 -3.34 11.60 -21.03
C ALA A 34 -1.83 11.28 -21.14
N PRO A 35 -1.26 10.35 -20.33
CA PRO A 35 -1.90 9.59 -19.27
C PRO A 35 -1.46 10.05 -17.86
N ALA A 36 -2.41 10.12 -16.93
CA ALA A 36 -2.09 10.11 -15.51
C ALA A 36 -1.67 8.68 -15.12
N ALA A 37 -0.40 8.35 -15.36
CA ALA A 37 0.28 7.31 -14.60
C ALA A 37 0.35 7.79 -13.14
N ALA A 38 -0.75 7.57 -12.41
CA ALA A 38 -0.82 7.87 -10.99
C ALA A 38 0.21 6.96 -10.29
N GLN A 39 1.40 7.51 -10.06
CA GLN A 39 2.39 6.94 -9.16
C GLN A 39 1.81 7.02 -7.75
N SER A 40 0.90 6.09 -7.43
CA SER A 40 0.53 5.75 -6.07
C SER A 40 1.72 5.05 -5.43
N GLY A 41 2.77 5.83 -5.16
CA GLY A 41 3.78 5.53 -4.15
C GLY A 41 3.09 5.55 -2.81
N GLN A 42 2.26 4.53 -2.57
CA GLN A 42 1.49 4.37 -1.37
C GLN A 42 2.53 4.21 -0.26
N GLN A 43 2.59 5.20 0.62
CA GLN A 43 3.40 5.11 1.84
C GLN A 43 2.90 3.87 2.57
N VAL A 44 3.66 2.78 2.47
CA VAL A 44 3.44 1.57 3.25
C VAL A 44 3.69 1.97 4.69
N SER A 45 2.61 2.37 5.39
CA SER A 45 2.64 2.59 6.83
C SER A 45 3.31 1.39 7.47
N ALA A 46 4.19 1.63 8.46
CA ALA A 46 5.00 0.60 9.12
C ALA A 46 4.18 -0.35 10.04
N ASN A 47 2.94 -0.62 9.67
CA ASN A 47 2.12 -1.69 10.19
C ASN A 47 2.57 -2.98 9.49
N ALA A 48 3.04 -3.96 10.26
CA ALA A 48 3.27 -5.30 9.72
C ALA A 48 1.91 -5.90 9.30
N TYR A 49 1.85 -6.38 8.06
CA TYR A 49 0.73 -7.16 7.54
C TYR A 49 0.79 -8.58 8.10
N GLU A 50 -0.37 -9.14 8.45
CA GLU A 50 -0.51 -10.52 8.89
C GLU A 50 -1.54 -11.25 8.03
N PHE A 51 -1.55 -12.59 8.07
CA PHE A 51 -2.65 -13.37 7.50
C PHE A 51 -3.91 -13.17 8.36
N ARG A 52 -5.10 -13.23 7.74
CA ARG A 52 -6.41 -13.10 8.43
C ARG A 52 -6.62 -14.03 9.64
N SER A 53 -5.88 -15.13 9.74
CA SER A 53 -5.96 -16.06 10.86
C SER A 53 -4.69 -16.90 10.98
N SER A 54 -4.31 -17.29 12.20
CA SER A 54 -3.14 -18.15 12.43
C SER A 54 -3.26 -19.52 11.74
N SER A 55 -4.48 -20.02 11.47
CA SER A 55 -4.69 -21.24 10.69
C SER A 55 -4.26 -21.07 9.22
N LEU A 56 -4.63 -19.95 8.59
CA LEU A 56 -4.20 -19.61 7.23
C LEU A 56 -2.68 -19.41 7.16
N MET A 57 -2.11 -18.65 8.12
CA MET A 57 -0.66 -18.46 8.26
C MET A 57 0.08 -19.80 8.33
N ASN A 58 -0.34 -20.70 9.22
CA ASN A 58 0.31 -22.00 9.38
C ASN A 58 0.13 -22.89 8.15
N SER A 59 -1.03 -22.88 7.48
CA SER A 59 -1.24 -23.66 6.25
C SER A 59 -0.39 -23.14 5.08
N HIS A 60 -0.20 -21.83 4.95
CA HIS A 60 0.70 -21.23 3.97
C HIS A 60 2.18 -21.50 4.29
N TYR A 61 2.58 -21.38 5.56
CA TYR A 61 3.93 -21.72 6.02
C TYR A 61 4.25 -23.20 5.78
N ASP A 62 3.33 -24.12 6.09
CA ASP A 62 3.51 -25.56 5.91
C ASP A 62 3.70 -25.94 4.44
N LYS A 63 2.97 -25.27 3.52
CA LYS A 63 3.03 -25.51 2.07
C LYS A 63 4.18 -24.81 1.35
N HIS A 64 4.48 -23.56 1.71
CA HIS A 64 5.42 -22.72 0.96
C HIS A 64 6.59 -22.24 1.82
N GLY A 65 6.32 -21.78 3.05
CA GLY A 65 7.35 -21.22 3.93
C GLY A 65 8.50 -22.19 4.22
N LYS A 66 8.21 -23.49 4.39
CA LYS A 66 9.23 -24.55 4.53
C LYS A 66 10.08 -24.74 3.28
N GLU A 67 9.48 -24.72 2.08
CA GLU A 67 10.21 -24.85 0.82
C GLU A 67 11.08 -23.62 0.52
N MET A 68 10.63 -22.44 0.97
CA MET A 68 11.41 -21.20 0.95
C MET A 68 12.51 -21.13 2.03
N GLY A 69 12.60 -22.12 2.92
CA GLY A 69 13.66 -22.22 3.94
C GLY A 69 13.41 -21.46 5.25
N TYR A 70 12.18 -20.97 5.51
CA TYR A 70 11.84 -20.34 6.79
C TYR A 70 11.77 -21.39 7.91
N ALA A 71 12.34 -21.07 9.08
CA ALA A 71 12.30 -21.97 10.24
C ALA A 71 11.04 -21.82 11.10
N SER A 72 10.24 -20.76 10.89
CA SER A 72 8.97 -20.53 11.58
C SER A 72 7.99 -19.67 10.79
N ALA A 73 6.69 -19.87 11.04
CA ALA A 73 5.61 -19.10 10.41
C ALA A 73 5.72 -17.57 10.65
N GLN A 74 6.26 -17.17 11.80
CA GLN A 74 6.52 -15.76 12.13
C GLN A 74 7.64 -15.15 11.27
N GLU A 75 8.70 -15.90 10.98
CA GLU A 75 9.77 -15.43 10.08
C GLU A 75 9.27 -15.36 8.63
N TYR A 76 8.43 -16.30 8.22
CA TYR A 76 7.74 -16.27 6.93
C TYR A 76 6.82 -15.03 6.80
N VAL A 77 6.08 -14.65 7.84
CA VAL A 77 5.34 -13.36 7.84
C VAL A 77 6.29 -12.16 7.83
N ALA A 78 7.42 -12.21 8.53
CA ALA A 78 8.43 -11.15 8.50
C ALA A 78 9.07 -10.99 7.10
N GLY A 79 9.32 -12.10 6.38
CA GLY A 79 9.78 -12.12 5.00
C GLY A 79 8.79 -11.43 4.04
N ALA A 80 7.49 -11.77 4.15
CA ALA A 80 6.45 -11.10 3.37
C ALA A 80 6.45 -9.58 3.60
N ASN A 81 6.57 -9.15 4.86
CA ASN A 81 6.66 -7.74 5.21
C ASN A 81 7.94 -7.08 4.71
N ALA A 82 9.07 -7.79 4.72
CA ALA A 82 10.32 -7.29 4.18
C ALA A 82 10.24 -7.06 2.66
N VAL A 83 9.55 -7.94 1.92
CA VAL A 83 9.27 -7.75 0.48
C VAL A 83 8.39 -6.52 0.24
N VAL A 84 7.29 -6.36 1.00
CA VAL A 84 6.37 -5.23 0.84
C VAL A 84 7.02 -3.89 1.23
N ALA A 85 7.92 -3.89 2.23
CA ALA A 85 8.68 -2.72 2.63
C ALA A 85 9.90 -2.42 1.74
N ASN A 86 10.24 -3.30 0.79
CA ASN A 86 11.42 -3.13 -0.06
C ASN A 86 11.12 -2.18 -1.23
N PRO A 87 11.81 -1.02 -1.35
CA PRO A 87 11.57 -0.08 -2.44
C PRO A 87 12.00 -0.61 -3.82
N ALA A 88 12.71 -1.74 -3.89
CA ALA A 88 13.04 -2.44 -5.13
C ALA A 88 12.00 -3.50 -5.53
N ALA A 89 10.97 -3.75 -4.73
CA ALA A 89 9.87 -4.62 -5.12
C ALA A 89 8.99 -3.93 -6.18
N LEU A 90 8.68 -4.64 -7.26
CA LEU A 90 7.68 -4.21 -8.23
C LEU A 90 6.30 -4.26 -7.58
N HIS A 91 5.54 -3.18 -7.69
CA HIS A 91 4.20 -3.05 -7.10
C HIS A 91 3.17 -2.74 -8.19
N LYS A 92 1.99 -3.36 -8.08
CA LYS A 92 0.79 -3.00 -8.84
C LYS A 92 -0.48 -3.43 -8.11
N LYS A 93 -1.64 -2.99 -8.62
CA LYS A 93 -2.95 -3.50 -8.22
C LYS A 93 -3.41 -4.61 -9.14
N GLN A 94 -3.95 -5.68 -8.57
CA GLN A 94 -4.57 -6.79 -9.28
C GLN A 94 -5.88 -6.33 -9.93
N ALA A 95 -6.19 -6.80 -11.15
CA ALA A 95 -7.30 -6.25 -11.93
C ALA A 95 -8.70 -6.64 -11.43
N GLU A 96 -8.84 -7.77 -10.71
CA GLU A 96 -10.13 -8.31 -10.25
C GLU A 96 -10.60 -7.69 -8.93
N ASP A 97 -9.83 -7.87 -7.85
CA ASP A 97 -10.18 -7.42 -6.49
C ASP A 97 -9.55 -6.06 -6.09
N GLY A 98 -8.61 -5.52 -6.88
CA GLY A 98 -7.84 -4.31 -6.55
C GLY A 98 -6.77 -4.48 -5.46
N ASP A 99 -6.51 -5.73 -5.06
CA ASP A 99 -5.46 -6.14 -4.12
C ASP A 99 -4.06 -5.67 -4.57
N ASP A 100 -3.19 -5.38 -3.60
CA ASP A 100 -1.83 -4.92 -3.85
C ASP A 100 -0.87 -6.10 -4.00
N VAL A 101 -0.27 -6.23 -5.20
CA VAL A 101 0.69 -7.29 -5.56
C VAL A 101 2.09 -6.70 -5.55
N TYR A 102 2.99 -7.32 -4.78
CA TYR A 102 4.40 -6.98 -4.65
C TYR A 102 5.26 -8.15 -5.13
N TYR A 103 6.32 -7.88 -5.90
CA TYR A 103 7.26 -8.90 -6.36
C TYR A 103 8.71 -8.40 -6.32
N LEU A 104 9.57 -9.13 -5.63
CA LEU A 104 10.98 -8.82 -5.48
C LEU A 104 11.83 -9.71 -6.40
N GLN A 105 12.30 -9.14 -7.51
CA GLN A 105 13.14 -9.83 -8.50
C GLN A 105 14.47 -10.38 -7.94
N ALA A 106 14.97 -9.83 -6.82
CA ALA A 106 16.26 -10.25 -6.26
C ALA A 106 16.21 -11.66 -5.63
N THR A 107 15.02 -12.12 -5.25
CA THR A 107 14.78 -13.36 -4.51
C THR A 107 13.66 -14.21 -5.13
N ASP A 108 13.09 -13.73 -6.24
CA ASP A 108 11.90 -14.28 -6.90
C ASP A 108 10.67 -14.43 -5.99
N GLU A 109 10.50 -13.51 -5.04
CA GLU A 109 9.42 -13.57 -4.04
C GLU A 109 8.22 -12.71 -4.42
N LEU A 110 7.01 -13.24 -4.25
CA LEU A 110 5.75 -12.54 -4.52
C LEU A 110 4.83 -12.55 -3.30
N VAL A 111 4.32 -11.37 -2.94
CA VAL A 111 3.35 -11.14 -1.86
C VAL A 111 2.09 -10.51 -2.44
N ILE A 112 0.91 -10.96 -1.99
CA ILE A 112 -0.35 -10.28 -2.28
C ILE A 112 -0.97 -9.83 -0.96
N VAL A 113 -1.22 -8.53 -0.85
CA VAL A 113 -1.87 -7.87 0.28
C VAL A 113 -3.27 -7.50 -0.15
N SER A 114 -4.28 -7.92 0.61
CA SER A 114 -5.65 -7.53 0.30
C SER A 114 -5.93 -6.08 0.64
N THR A 115 -6.86 -5.45 -0.07
CA THR A 115 -7.31 -4.06 0.19
C THR A 115 -7.75 -3.81 1.64
N ASP A 116 -8.17 -4.85 2.35
CA ASP A 116 -8.54 -4.91 3.77
C ASP A 116 -7.34 -4.99 4.74
N GLY A 117 -6.09 -4.98 4.23
CA GLY A 117 -4.87 -4.92 5.05
C GLY A 117 -4.32 -6.26 5.55
N TYR A 118 -4.62 -7.38 4.87
CA TYR A 118 -4.14 -8.72 5.25
C TYR A 118 -3.32 -9.39 4.14
N LEU A 119 -2.31 -10.17 4.52
CA LEU A 119 -1.61 -11.08 3.62
C LEU A 119 -2.59 -12.14 3.08
N ARG A 120 -2.74 -12.19 1.75
CA ARG A 120 -3.50 -13.22 1.02
C ARG A 120 -2.61 -14.39 0.59
N THR A 121 -1.39 -14.11 0.11
CA THR A 121 -0.38 -15.13 -0.19
C THR A 121 1.03 -14.56 -0.11
N TYR A 122 2.00 -15.46 0.04
CA TYR A 122 3.43 -15.18 -0.04
C TYR A 122 4.16 -16.45 -0.50
N PHE A 123 4.87 -16.41 -1.62
CA PHE A 123 5.60 -17.57 -2.15
C PHE A 123 6.64 -17.14 -3.19
N ASN A 124 7.47 -18.09 -3.64
CA ASN A 124 8.36 -17.89 -4.79
C ASN A 124 7.68 -18.43 -6.07
N PRO A 125 7.19 -17.58 -7.00
CA PRO A 125 6.65 -18.01 -8.29
C PRO A 125 7.65 -18.56 -9.32
N GLY A 126 8.95 -18.48 -9.08
CA GLY A 126 10.00 -18.88 -10.03
C GLY A 126 10.18 -17.93 -11.21
N GLY A 127 9.73 -16.67 -11.09
CA GLY A 127 9.95 -15.64 -12.11
C GLY A 127 8.86 -14.57 -12.23
N VAL A 128 9.22 -13.47 -12.89
CA VAL A 128 8.37 -12.29 -13.13
C VAL A 128 7.11 -12.59 -13.96
N ASP A 129 7.10 -13.68 -14.74
CA ASP A 129 5.94 -14.08 -15.53
C ASP A 129 4.68 -14.29 -14.68
N TYR A 130 4.80 -14.76 -13.44
CA TYR A 130 3.64 -14.83 -12.55
C TYR A 130 3.14 -13.45 -12.18
N PHE A 131 4.04 -12.56 -11.73
CA PHE A 131 3.70 -11.16 -11.42
C PHE A 131 3.00 -10.50 -12.62
N ASN A 132 3.53 -10.64 -13.84
CA ASN A 132 2.96 -10.05 -15.04
C ASN A 132 1.55 -10.56 -15.39
N ARG A 133 1.13 -11.73 -14.89
CA ARG A 133 -0.21 -12.31 -15.09
C ARG A 133 -1.25 -11.92 -14.04
N GLN A 134 -0.84 -11.29 -12.93
CA GLN A 134 -1.73 -10.73 -11.89
C GLN A 134 -2.31 -9.37 -12.28
#